data_AF-A0A9D1RS09-F1
#
_entry.id   AF-A0A9D1RS09-F1
#
_cell.length_a   1.000
_cell.length_b   1.000
_cell.length_c   1.000
_cell.angle_alpha   90.00
_cell.angle_beta   90.00
_cell.angle_gamma   90.00
#
_symmetry.space_group_name_H-M   'P 1'
#
loop_
_entity.id
_entity.type
_entity.pdbx_description
1 polymer ?
#
loop_
_entity_poly.entity_id
_entity_poly.type
_entity_poly.pdbx_seq_one_letter_code
_entity_poly.pdbx_strand_id
1 'polypeptide(L)'
;MGVARSFLDDAFTYHLDFDVYRAGGRAVLDGVPLYEGSFPAGGIELPFTYPPLSALLFVPIALVPSWVGYIPFAIVSAMALVLVTVIVLDAVTVEGGRDRLDRRRVWTIGLLLLPLVIWMWPVTHTLLYGQVNILLMLLVIADLLLPRTFWPRGMLIGLAAAVKLTPAVFGLYFLVNRQWRQAAVSVVSGIGFTALAWLVLPSQSSQYWTETISDPGRIGGLSYAANQSIRGMVARISGDPDATTVWYVALAVVFVAVVLVMLRQVADGAHAAAVCTNALLALLLSPVSWAHHWVWVLPMLLVAWHHWSVYRSRGAAVLAVVTVVVSLVPAHLFFPAHGLSELDWSGWMQVTGSGYVLLGVLWLLWGLVYRRNRRKRGLGFGASERPVPGSVPSG
;
A
#
# COMPACT_ATOMS: atom_id res chain seq x y z
N MET A 1 -2.17 -23.43 27.38
CA MET A 1 -2.71 -24.21 26.23
C MET A 1 -3.85 -23.52 25.49
N GLY A 2 -4.64 -22.61 26.09
CA GLY A 2 -5.74 -21.92 25.38
C GLY A 2 -5.32 -21.09 24.16
N VAL A 3 -4.32 -20.21 24.30
CA VAL A 3 -3.86 -19.31 23.22
C VAL A 3 -3.44 -20.05 21.94
N ALA A 4 -2.79 -21.22 22.08
CA ALA A 4 -2.38 -22.03 20.93
C ALA A 4 -3.56 -22.76 20.24
N ARG A 5 -4.74 -22.83 20.86
CA ARG A 5 -5.97 -23.31 20.21
C ARG A 5 -6.65 -22.20 19.42
N SER A 6 -6.86 -21.01 19.99
CA SER A 6 -7.38 -19.88 19.19
C SER A 6 -6.50 -19.61 17.98
N PHE A 7 -5.16 -19.59 18.13
CA PHE A 7 -4.22 -19.49 17.01
C PHE A 7 -4.29 -20.61 15.95
N LEU A 8 -4.96 -21.74 16.21
CA LEU A 8 -5.15 -22.84 15.24
C LEU A 8 -6.58 -22.92 14.71
N ASP A 9 -7.57 -22.57 15.52
CA ASP A 9 -8.97 -22.41 15.11
C ASP A 9 -9.10 -21.16 14.20
N ASP A 10 -8.37 -20.07 14.51
CA ASP A 10 -8.19 -18.87 13.67
C ASP A 10 -7.20 -19.08 12.49
N ALA A 11 -6.39 -20.15 12.47
CA ALA A 11 -5.41 -20.38 11.39
C ALA A 11 -6.06 -20.69 10.04
N PHE A 12 -7.29 -21.23 10.06
CA PHE A 12 -8.17 -21.29 8.90
C PHE A 12 -9.07 -20.06 8.86
N THR A 13 -8.47 -18.87 8.94
CA THR A 13 -9.19 -17.60 8.93
C THR A 13 -10.01 -17.51 7.65
N TYR A 14 -11.33 -17.45 7.81
CA TYR A 14 -12.28 -17.48 6.71
C TYR A 14 -12.03 -16.31 5.72
N HIS A 15 -12.33 -16.54 4.44
CA HIS A 15 -12.17 -15.59 3.34
C HIS A 15 -13.22 -14.46 3.39
N LEU A 16 -13.18 -13.70 4.49
CA LEU A 16 -14.22 -12.79 4.96
C LEU A 16 -14.53 -11.69 3.95
N ASP A 17 -13.50 -10.95 3.55
CA ASP A 17 -13.64 -9.90 2.54
C ASP A 17 -13.96 -10.48 1.16
N PHE A 18 -13.40 -11.64 0.80
CA PHE A 18 -13.70 -12.32 -0.47
C PHE A 18 -15.18 -12.63 -0.62
N ASP A 19 -15.82 -13.20 0.41
CA ASP A 19 -17.24 -13.49 0.38
C ASP A 19 -18.10 -12.21 0.51
N VAL A 20 -17.62 -11.11 1.11
CA VAL A 20 -18.27 -9.78 0.98
C VAL A 20 -18.20 -9.24 -0.46
N TYR A 21 -17.04 -9.30 -1.12
CA TYR A 21 -16.92 -8.89 -2.53
C TYR A 21 -17.80 -9.75 -3.45
N ARG A 22 -17.80 -11.07 -3.23
CA ARG A 22 -18.60 -12.07 -3.96
C ARG A 22 -20.10 -11.91 -3.67
N ALA A 23 -20.50 -11.55 -2.46
CA ALA A 23 -21.88 -11.23 -2.12
C ALA A 23 -22.35 -9.92 -2.79
N GLY A 24 -21.49 -8.90 -2.89
CA GLY A 24 -21.76 -7.72 -3.72
C GLY A 24 -21.98 -8.09 -5.20
N GLY A 25 -21.13 -8.95 -5.76
CA GLY A 25 -21.32 -9.51 -7.11
C GLY A 25 -22.59 -10.37 -7.25
N ARG A 26 -23.06 -11.00 -6.17
CA ARG A 26 -24.31 -11.77 -6.13
C ARG A 26 -25.54 -10.87 -6.03
N ALA A 27 -25.50 -9.81 -5.22
CA ALA A 27 -26.55 -8.82 -5.10
C ALA A 27 -26.85 -8.12 -6.44
N VAL A 28 -25.80 -7.86 -7.25
CA VAL A 28 -25.94 -7.38 -8.63
C VAL A 28 -26.71 -8.36 -9.54
N LEU A 29 -26.48 -9.67 -9.38
CA LEU A 29 -27.19 -10.70 -10.16
C LEU A 29 -28.65 -10.88 -9.71
N ASP A 30 -28.91 -10.76 -8.41
CA ASP A 30 -30.22 -10.97 -7.81
C ASP A 30 -31.08 -9.69 -7.71
N GLY A 31 -30.54 -8.53 -8.12
CA GLY A 31 -31.24 -7.23 -8.10
C GLY A 31 -31.38 -6.60 -6.71
N VAL A 32 -30.57 -7.02 -5.74
CA VAL A 32 -30.64 -6.60 -4.33
C VAL A 32 -29.77 -5.34 -4.10
N PRO A 33 -30.22 -4.36 -3.28
CA PRO A 33 -29.41 -3.20 -2.92
C PRO A 33 -28.07 -3.59 -2.26
N LEU A 34 -26.98 -2.95 -2.67
CA LEU A 34 -25.64 -3.14 -2.11
C LEU A 34 -25.46 -2.47 -0.75
N TYR A 35 -26.13 -1.34 -0.53
CA TYR A 35 -25.79 -0.43 0.58
C TYR A 35 -26.84 -0.34 1.70
N GLU A 36 -28.00 -0.98 1.55
CA GLU A 36 -29.11 -0.92 2.51
C GLU A 36 -29.09 -2.04 3.57
N GLY A 37 -28.14 -2.98 3.47
CA GLY A 37 -28.05 -4.11 4.38
C GLY A 37 -26.62 -4.65 4.55
N SER A 38 -26.56 -5.84 5.15
CA SER A 38 -25.34 -6.63 5.36
C SER A 38 -25.39 -7.92 4.51
N PHE A 39 -24.24 -8.57 4.39
CA PHE A 39 -24.08 -9.84 3.71
C PHE A 39 -23.37 -10.86 4.63
N PRO A 40 -23.76 -12.15 4.56
CA PRO A 40 -23.17 -13.20 5.37
C PRO A 40 -21.73 -13.51 4.93
N ALA A 41 -20.78 -13.32 5.84
CA ALA A 41 -19.37 -13.65 5.66
C ALA A 41 -18.85 -14.32 6.94
N GLY A 42 -18.49 -15.61 6.85
CA GLY A 42 -17.79 -16.31 7.94
C GLY A 42 -18.61 -16.55 9.21
N GLY A 43 -19.94 -16.48 9.13
CA GLY A 43 -20.83 -16.56 10.29
C GLY A 43 -21.12 -15.21 10.98
N ILE A 44 -20.59 -14.11 10.44
CA ILE A 44 -21.00 -12.74 10.80
C ILE A 44 -21.63 -12.03 9.59
N GLU A 45 -22.30 -10.92 9.86
CA GLU A 45 -22.94 -10.06 8.87
C GLU A 45 -22.11 -8.79 8.66
N LEU A 46 -21.75 -8.47 7.41
CA LEU A 46 -20.92 -7.31 7.07
C LEU A 46 -21.52 -6.45 5.95
N PRO A 47 -21.52 -5.11 6.06
CA PRO A 47 -21.99 -4.22 5.00
C PRO A 47 -21.00 -4.17 3.83
N PHE A 48 -21.52 -4.08 2.61
CA PHE A 48 -20.68 -3.74 1.45
C PHE A 48 -20.29 -2.25 1.53
N THR A 49 -18.98 -1.97 1.55
CA THR A 49 -18.41 -0.62 1.76
C THR A 49 -17.61 -0.11 0.57
N TYR A 50 -17.55 -0.88 -0.52
CA TYR A 50 -16.74 -0.62 -1.70
C TYR A 50 -17.53 0.11 -2.80
N PRO A 51 -16.87 0.83 -3.74
CA PRO A 51 -17.53 1.39 -4.91
C PRO A 51 -18.27 0.33 -5.77
N PRO A 52 -19.32 0.67 -6.51
CA PRO A 52 -20.13 -0.30 -7.26
C PRO A 52 -19.35 -1.10 -8.33
N LEU A 53 -18.27 -0.53 -8.88
CA LEU A 53 -17.39 -1.25 -9.81
C LEU A 53 -16.76 -2.50 -9.17
N SER A 54 -16.52 -2.48 -7.86
CA SER A 54 -16.04 -3.65 -7.12
C SER A 54 -17.04 -4.79 -7.16
N ALA A 55 -18.34 -4.52 -7.02
CA ALA A 55 -19.37 -5.55 -7.13
C ALA A 55 -19.41 -6.12 -8.56
N LEU A 56 -19.39 -5.26 -9.57
CA LEU A 56 -19.37 -5.66 -10.99
C LEU A 56 -18.18 -6.57 -11.34
N LEU A 57 -16.98 -6.28 -10.86
CA LEU A 57 -15.80 -7.12 -11.09
C LEU A 57 -15.88 -8.50 -10.41
N PHE A 58 -16.69 -8.64 -9.36
CA PHE A 58 -16.92 -9.92 -8.66
C PHE A 58 -18.17 -10.67 -9.13
N VAL A 59 -18.99 -10.13 -10.05
CA VAL A 59 -20.11 -10.86 -10.68
C VAL A 59 -19.67 -12.23 -11.26
N PRO A 60 -18.55 -12.36 -12.01
CA PRO A 60 -18.11 -13.67 -12.51
C PRO A 60 -17.72 -14.66 -11.39
N ILE A 61 -17.27 -14.13 -10.25
CA ILE A 61 -16.87 -14.91 -9.06
C ILE A 61 -18.12 -15.34 -8.24
N ALA A 62 -19.19 -14.56 -8.29
CA ALA A 62 -20.48 -14.89 -7.68
C ALA A 62 -21.23 -16.04 -8.38
N LEU A 63 -20.89 -16.33 -9.65
CA LEU A 63 -21.44 -17.45 -10.43
C LEU A 63 -20.84 -18.81 -10.06
N VAL A 64 -19.74 -18.87 -9.30
CA VAL A 64 -19.06 -20.11 -8.93
C VAL A 64 -19.09 -20.36 -7.41
N PRO A 65 -18.86 -21.61 -6.94
CA PRO A 65 -18.62 -21.89 -5.53
C PRO A 65 -17.43 -21.08 -5.01
N SER A 66 -17.50 -20.57 -3.77
CA SER A 66 -16.49 -19.63 -3.23
C SER A 66 -15.05 -20.12 -3.40
N TRP A 67 -14.77 -21.41 -3.12
CA TRP A 67 -13.45 -22.01 -3.29
C TRP A 67 -12.94 -22.03 -4.75
N VAL A 68 -13.83 -22.17 -5.74
CA VAL A 68 -13.49 -22.16 -7.18
C VAL A 68 -13.07 -20.76 -7.62
N GLY A 69 -13.69 -19.71 -7.07
CA GLY A 69 -13.29 -18.32 -7.31
C GLY A 69 -12.04 -17.92 -6.53
N TYR A 70 -11.93 -18.36 -5.27
CA TYR A 70 -10.87 -17.96 -4.35
C TYR A 70 -9.50 -18.54 -4.72
N ILE A 71 -9.40 -19.82 -5.13
CA ILE A 71 -8.09 -20.43 -5.47
C ILE A 71 -7.38 -19.66 -6.61
N PRO A 72 -8.02 -19.36 -7.75
CA PRO A 72 -7.44 -18.47 -8.77
C PRO A 72 -7.12 -17.07 -8.23
N PHE A 73 -7.99 -16.47 -7.41
CA PHE A 73 -7.76 -15.14 -6.84
C PHE A 73 -6.50 -15.10 -5.94
N ALA A 74 -6.31 -16.11 -5.10
CA ALA A 74 -5.13 -16.26 -4.26
C ALA A 74 -3.85 -16.50 -5.08
N ILE A 75 -3.92 -17.32 -6.14
CA ILE A 75 -2.79 -17.56 -7.06
C ILE A 75 -2.41 -16.27 -7.81
N VAL A 76 -3.38 -15.51 -8.31
CA VAL A 76 -3.14 -14.22 -8.98
C VAL A 76 -2.58 -13.19 -8.00
N SER A 77 -3.05 -13.17 -6.75
CA SER A 77 -2.51 -12.31 -5.68
C SER A 77 -1.08 -12.70 -5.30
N ALA A 78 -0.76 -13.99 -5.18
CA ALA A 78 0.60 -14.46 -4.95
C ALA A 78 1.55 -14.10 -6.12
N MET A 79 1.09 -14.25 -7.37
CA MET A 79 1.84 -13.81 -8.55
C MET A 79 2.02 -12.28 -8.57
N ALA A 80 1.05 -11.51 -8.08
CA ALA A 80 1.15 -10.06 -7.95
C ALA A 80 2.23 -9.63 -6.94
N LEU A 81 2.47 -10.39 -5.85
CA LEU A 81 3.62 -10.16 -4.95
C LEU A 81 4.96 -10.38 -5.67
N VAL A 82 5.07 -11.39 -6.52
CA VAL A 82 6.25 -11.64 -7.36
C VAL A 82 6.46 -10.48 -8.34
N LEU A 83 5.39 -10.03 -9.01
CA LEU A 83 5.45 -8.89 -9.95
C LEU A 83 5.84 -7.58 -9.25
N VAL A 84 5.25 -7.27 -8.08
CA VAL A 84 5.65 -6.11 -7.26
C VAL A 84 7.13 -6.21 -6.88
N THR A 85 7.59 -7.37 -6.44
CA THR A 85 9.01 -7.61 -6.10
C THR A 85 9.92 -7.38 -7.31
N VAL A 86 9.54 -7.88 -8.49
CA VAL A 86 10.30 -7.70 -9.74
C VAL A 86 10.36 -6.23 -10.18
N ILE A 87 9.23 -5.53 -10.20
CA ILE A 87 9.14 -4.12 -10.63
C ILE A 87 9.93 -3.22 -9.67
N VAL A 88 9.77 -3.40 -8.36
CA VAL A 88 10.47 -2.60 -7.36
C VAL A 88 11.97 -2.88 -7.38
N LEU A 89 12.41 -4.13 -7.54
CA LEU A 89 13.84 -4.46 -7.65
C LEU A 89 14.51 -3.90 -8.90
N ASP A 90 13.86 -3.90 -10.07
CA ASP A 90 14.40 -3.23 -11.26
C ASP A 90 14.47 -1.70 -11.05
N ALA A 91 13.37 -1.11 -10.55
CA ALA A 91 13.28 0.32 -10.27
C ALA A 91 14.40 0.77 -9.33
N VAL A 92 14.53 0.19 -8.12
CA VAL A 92 15.57 0.61 -7.17
C VAL A 92 16.99 0.37 -7.69
N THR A 93 17.22 -0.67 -8.50
CA THR A 93 18.55 -0.94 -9.08
C THR A 93 18.95 0.13 -10.10
N VAL A 94 18.03 0.50 -11.00
CA VAL A 94 18.22 1.56 -11.99
C VAL A 94 18.33 2.93 -11.31
N GLU A 95 17.45 3.21 -10.34
CA GLU A 95 17.54 4.40 -9.47
C GLU A 95 18.86 4.44 -8.71
N GLY A 96 19.42 3.30 -8.33
CA GLY A 96 20.75 3.17 -7.71
C GLY A 96 21.89 3.64 -8.62
N GLY A 97 21.68 3.67 -9.94
CA GLY A 97 22.71 3.95 -10.94
C GLY A 97 23.46 2.71 -11.41
N ARG A 98 22.82 1.53 -11.38
CA ARG A 98 23.31 0.27 -11.95
C ARG A 98 22.49 -0.09 -13.19
N ASP A 99 23.04 -0.94 -14.04
CA ASP A 99 22.28 -1.55 -15.13
C ASP A 99 21.13 -2.42 -14.59
N ARG A 100 20.13 -2.65 -15.44
CA ARG A 100 19.01 -3.55 -15.11
C ARG A 100 19.54 -4.93 -14.74
N LEU A 101 18.94 -5.50 -13.70
CA LEU A 101 19.19 -6.89 -13.36
C LEU A 101 18.71 -7.79 -14.50
N ASP A 102 19.46 -8.86 -14.79
CA ASP A 102 19.00 -9.88 -15.74
C ASP A 102 17.60 -10.38 -15.37
N ARG A 103 16.71 -10.45 -16.36
CA ARG A 103 15.30 -10.82 -16.18
C ARG A 103 15.16 -12.16 -15.46
N ARG A 104 15.98 -13.17 -15.80
CA ARG A 104 15.91 -14.48 -15.13
C ARG A 104 16.26 -14.35 -13.65
N ARG A 105 17.34 -13.63 -13.31
CA ARG A 105 17.73 -13.34 -11.91
C ARG A 105 16.62 -12.65 -11.11
N VAL A 106 15.96 -11.61 -11.63
CA VAL A 106 14.91 -10.91 -10.85
C VAL A 106 13.70 -11.81 -10.60
N TRP A 107 13.27 -12.56 -11.61
CA TRP A 107 12.16 -13.51 -11.46
C TRP A 107 12.51 -14.65 -10.49
N THR A 108 13.74 -15.17 -10.52
CA THR A 108 14.22 -16.13 -9.51
C THR A 108 14.23 -15.52 -8.11
N ILE A 109 14.67 -14.26 -7.93
CA ILE A 109 14.63 -13.59 -6.62
C ILE A 109 13.18 -13.40 -6.14
N GLY A 110 12.27 -12.94 -7.00
CA GLY A 110 10.86 -12.77 -6.65
C GLY A 110 10.18 -14.07 -6.22
N LEU A 111 10.47 -15.18 -6.90
CA LEU A 111 9.96 -16.51 -6.55
C LEU A 111 10.58 -17.06 -5.26
N LEU A 112 11.89 -16.87 -5.04
CA LEU A 112 12.57 -17.33 -3.81
C LEU A 112 12.20 -16.51 -2.57
N LEU A 113 11.86 -15.23 -2.73
CA LEU A 113 11.36 -14.39 -1.64
C LEU A 113 9.88 -14.64 -1.32
N LEU A 114 9.09 -15.18 -2.26
CA LEU A 114 7.64 -15.34 -2.10
C LEU A 114 7.21 -16.04 -0.79
N PRO A 115 7.84 -17.13 -0.32
CA PRO A 115 7.46 -17.76 0.96
C PRO A 115 7.68 -16.83 2.17
N LEU A 116 8.80 -16.11 2.20
CA LEU A 116 9.12 -15.14 3.27
C LEU A 116 8.16 -13.93 3.24
N VAL A 117 7.74 -13.51 2.04
CA VAL A 117 6.78 -12.42 1.84
C VAL A 117 5.36 -12.85 2.25
N ILE A 118 4.94 -14.08 1.93
CA ILE A 118 3.65 -14.64 2.39
C ILE A 118 3.62 -14.80 3.91
N TRP A 119 4.76 -15.07 4.56
CA TRP A 119 4.90 -15.11 6.02
C TRP A 119 4.80 -13.74 6.72
N MET A 120 4.82 -12.62 5.98
CA MET A 120 4.56 -11.30 6.57
C MET A 120 3.07 -11.18 6.87
N TRP A 121 2.72 -10.96 8.13
CA TRP A 121 1.34 -10.96 8.64
C TRP A 121 0.36 -10.14 7.78
N PRO A 122 0.66 -8.91 7.29
CA PRO A 122 -0.27 -8.16 6.43
C PRO A 122 -0.57 -8.84 5.09
N VAL A 123 0.42 -9.57 4.56
CA VAL A 123 0.33 -10.32 3.32
C VAL A 123 -0.42 -11.62 3.55
N THR A 124 -0.10 -12.37 4.61
CA THR A 124 -0.82 -13.59 4.98
C THR A 124 -2.31 -13.29 5.16
N HIS A 125 -2.65 -12.24 5.91
CA HIS A 125 -4.04 -11.90 6.22
C HIS A 125 -4.77 -11.25 5.05
N THR A 126 -4.08 -10.48 4.19
CA THR A 126 -4.67 -10.04 2.91
C THR A 126 -5.00 -11.24 2.00
N LEU A 127 -4.17 -12.28 1.97
CA LEU A 127 -4.48 -13.50 1.23
C LEU A 127 -5.62 -14.28 1.89
N LEU A 128 -5.54 -14.56 3.20
CA LEU A 128 -6.55 -15.33 3.95
C LEU A 128 -7.94 -14.67 3.98
N TYR A 129 -8.05 -13.34 4.06
CA TYR A 129 -9.34 -12.66 3.90
C TYR A 129 -9.76 -12.54 2.42
N GLY A 130 -8.85 -12.77 1.48
CA GLY A 130 -9.05 -12.59 0.03
C GLY A 130 -9.27 -11.12 -0.37
N GLN A 131 -8.49 -10.22 0.24
CA GLN A 131 -8.53 -8.78 -0.03
C GLN A 131 -7.81 -8.41 -1.34
N VAL A 132 -8.42 -7.51 -2.12
CA VAL A 132 -7.85 -6.99 -3.38
C VAL A 132 -6.59 -6.12 -3.20
N ASN A 133 -6.18 -5.82 -1.97
CA ASN A 133 -5.12 -4.85 -1.65
C ASN A 133 -3.80 -5.10 -2.39
N ILE A 134 -3.38 -6.36 -2.57
CA ILE A 134 -2.17 -6.72 -3.33
C ILE A 134 -2.33 -6.39 -4.81
N LEU A 135 -3.49 -6.65 -5.40
CA LEU A 135 -3.79 -6.36 -6.81
C LEU A 135 -3.80 -4.85 -7.05
N LEU A 136 -4.41 -4.08 -6.15
CA LEU A 136 -4.41 -2.61 -6.22
C LEU A 136 -2.99 -2.03 -6.03
N MET A 137 -2.19 -2.59 -5.10
CA MET A 137 -0.78 -2.23 -4.95
C MET A 137 0.02 -2.52 -6.23
N LEU A 138 -0.21 -3.66 -6.89
CA LEU A 138 0.41 -3.96 -8.19
C LEU A 138 -0.02 -2.96 -9.27
N LEU A 139 -1.31 -2.62 -9.39
CA LEU A 139 -1.80 -1.63 -10.35
C LEU A 139 -1.07 -0.28 -10.19
N VAL A 140 -0.99 0.22 -8.96
CA VAL A 140 -0.29 1.48 -8.63
C VAL A 140 1.21 1.39 -8.94
N ILE A 141 1.89 0.32 -8.51
CA ILE A 141 3.33 0.13 -8.71
C ILE A 141 3.65 -0.03 -10.20
N ALA A 142 2.81 -0.71 -10.96
CA ALA A 142 2.94 -0.85 -12.41
C ALA A 142 2.79 0.50 -13.13
N ASP A 143 1.82 1.33 -12.75
CA ASP A 143 1.56 2.63 -13.38
C ASP A 143 2.71 3.64 -13.17
N LEU A 144 3.35 3.59 -12.00
CA LEU A 144 4.37 4.55 -11.59
C LEU A 144 5.80 4.12 -11.93
N LEU A 145 6.13 2.83 -11.73
CA LEU A 145 7.51 2.33 -11.77
C LEU A 145 7.87 1.52 -13.02
N LEU A 146 6.91 1.03 -13.83
CA LEU A 146 7.27 0.33 -15.08
C LEU A 146 7.97 1.29 -16.07
N PRO A 147 9.16 0.95 -16.62
CA PRO A 147 9.92 1.84 -17.50
C PRO A 147 9.19 2.21 -18.81
N ARG A 148 8.27 1.36 -19.26
CA ARG A 148 7.37 1.57 -20.41
C ARG A 148 6.04 0.88 -20.12
N THR A 149 4.94 1.50 -20.53
CA THR A 149 3.57 0.99 -20.40
C THR A 149 2.88 1.06 -21.76
N PHE A 150 1.96 0.15 -22.05
CA PHE A 150 1.10 0.25 -23.26
C PHE A 150 -0.18 1.05 -22.99
N TRP A 151 -0.56 1.20 -21.72
CA TRP A 151 -1.58 2.14 -21.26
C TRP A 151 -0.98 3.53 -20.97
N PRO A 152 -1.78 4.61 -21.04
CA PRO A 152 -1.34 5.94 -20.60
C PRO A 152 -1.18 5.98 -19.07
N ARG A 153 -0.02 6.44 -18.59
CA ARG A 153 0.28 6.51 -17.15
C ARG A 153 -0.76 7.32 -16.38
N GLY A 154 -1.26 6.73 -15.30
CA GLY A 154 -2.35 7.23 -14.46
C GLY A 154 -3.63 6.39 -14.61
N MET A 155 -3.79 5.66 -15.71
CA MET A 155 -5.00 4.87 -15.98
C MET A 155 -5.22 3.74 -14.96
N LEU A 156 -4.16 3.09 -14.47
CA LEU A 156 -4.29 2.01 -13.50
C LEU A 156 -4.51 2.53 -12.08
N ILE A 157 -3.99 3.71 -11.74
CA ILE A 157 -4.36 4.43 -10.51
C ILE A 157 -5.85 4.81 -10.55
N GLY A 158 -6.34 5.31 -11.69
CA GLY A 158 -7.77 5.60 -11.88
C GLY A 158 -8.65 4.34 -11.74
N LEU A 159 -8.27 3.24 -12.38
CA LEU A 159 -8.94 1.94 -12.22
C LEU A 159 -8.93 1.48 -10.76
N ALA A 160 -7.77 1.51 -10.10
CA ALA A 160 -7.63 1.09 -8.72
C ALA A 160 -8.53 1.92 -7.78
N ALA A 161 -8.57 3.24 -7.97
CA ALA A 161 -9.42 4.16 -7.21
C ALA A 161 -10.92 3.89 -7.42
N ALA A 162 -11.33 3.55 -8.64
CA ALA A 162 -12.70 3.19 -8.95
C ALA A 162 -13.12 1.82 -8.38
N VAL A 163 -12.17 0.93 -8.07
CA VAL A 163 -12.43 -0.36 -7.39
C VAL A 163 -12.41 -0.24 -5.87
N LYS A 164 -11.52 0.59 -5.30
CA LYS A 164 -11.45 0.92 -3.87
C LYS A 164 -10.85 2.31 -3.76
N LEU A 165 -11.50 3.23 -3.05
CA LEU A 165 -11.16 4.67 -3.13
C LEU A 165 -9.72 5.01 -2.72
N THR A 166 -9.10 4.25 -1.81
CA THR A 166 -7.82 4.61 -1.17
C THR A 166 -6.64 4.79 -2.14
N PRO A 167 -6.48 3.99 -3.22
CA PRO A 167 -5.58 4.29 -4.34
C PRO A 167 -5.63 5.70 -4.96
N ALA A 168 -6.70 6.49 -4.79
CA ALA A 168 -6.80 7.84 -5.35
C ALA A 168 -5.64 8.77 -4.91
N VAL A 169 -5.09 8.56 -3.70
CA VAL A 169 -3.94 9.34 -3.19
C VAL A 169 -2.69 9.23 -4.08
N PHE A 170 -2.57 8.17 -4.89
CA PHE A 170 -1.42 8.01 -5.77
C PHE A 170 -1.36 9.02 -6.92
N GLY A 171 -2.45 9.73 -7.22
CA GLY A 171 -2.44 10.92 -8.07
C GLY A 171 -1.46 12.01 -7.58
N LEU A 172 -1.24 12.12 -6.26
CA LEU A 172 -0.28 13.06 -5.67
C LEU A 172 1.15 12.86 -6.18
N TYR A 173 1.56 11.62 -6.50
CA TYR A 173 2.89 11.36 -7.08
C TYR A 173 3.09 12.16 -8.38
N PHE A 174 2.07 12.21 -9.24
CA PHE A 174 2.15 12.97 -10.49
C PHE A 174 2.21 14.48 -10.22
N LEU A 175 1.45 15.00 -9.25
CA LEU A 175 1.48 16.42 -8.88
C LEU A 175 2.86 16.83 -8.34
N VAL A 176 3.41 16.06 -7.41
CA VAL A 176 4.76 16.27 -6.84
C VAL A 176 5.85 16.18 -7.92
N ASN A 177 5.71 15.23 -8.86
CA ASN A 177 6.64 15.05 -9.98
C ASN A 177 6.31 15.94 -11.20
N ARG A 178 5.39 16.92 -11.06
CA ARG A 178 4.94 17.87 -12.11
C ARG A 178 4.44 17.23 -13.41
N GLN A 179 3.97 15.99 -13.33
CA GLN A 179 3.41 15.19 -14.43
C GLN A 179 1.91 15.48 -14.60
N TRP A 180 1.57 16.74 -14.89
CA TRP A 180 0.19 17.24 -14.93
C TRP A 180 -0.74 16.45 -15.86
N ARG A 181 -0.23 15.99 -17.01
CA ARG A 181 -0.99 15.14 -17.95
C ARG A 181 -1.36 13.80 -17.32
N GLN A 182 -0.44 13.16 -16.60
CA GLN A 182 -0.65 11.88 -15.95
C GLN A 182 -1.59 12.01 -14.74
N ALA A 183 -1.50 13.12 -13.99
CA ALA A 183 -2.49 13.46 -12.96
C ALA A 183 -3.90 13.58 -13.56
N ALA A 184 -4.05 14.33 -14.65
CA ALA A 184 -5.32 14.45 -15.38
C ALA A 184 -5.81 13.09 -15.91
N VAL A 185 -4.92 12.26 -16.47
CA VAL A 185 -5.27 10.89 -16.88
C VAL A 185 -5.77 10.05 -15.71
N SER A 186 -5.18 10.14 -14.52
CA SER A 186 -5.68 9.37 -13.35
C SER A 186 -7.07 9.81 -12.89
N VAL A 187 -7.36 11.11 -12.92
CA VAL A 187 -8.70 11.65 -12.59
C VAL A 187 -9.71 11.24 -13.65
N VAL A 188 -9.43 11.49 -14.94
CA VAL A 188 -10.33 11.14 -16.05
C VAL A 188 -10.57 9.63 -16.14
N SER A 189 -9.55 8.80 -15.91
CA SER A 189 -9.72 7.34 -15.90
C SER A 189 -10.55 6.88 -14.70
N GLY A 190 -10.33 7.43 -13.50
CA GLY A 190 -11.14 7.14 -12.33
C GLY A 190 -12.62 7.47 -12.56
N ILE A 191 -12.90 8.68 -13.05
CA ILE A 191 -14.25 9.11 -13.44
C ILE A 191 -14.83 8.17 -14.51
N GLY A 192 -14.06 7.80 -15.53
CA GLY A 192 -14.49 6.88 -16.58
C GLY A 192 -14.86 5.48 -16.07
N PHE A 193 -14.02 4.87 -15.25
CA PHE A 193 -14.31 3.56 -14.66
C PHE A 193 -15.48 3.61 -13.66
N THR A 194 -15.64 4.70 -12.91
CA THR A 194 -16.82 4.93 -12.08
C THR A 194 -18.10 5.12 -12.92
N ALA A 195 -18.03 5.86 -14.04
CA ALA A 195 -19.15 6.05 -14.95
C ALA A 195 -19.59 4.73 -15.63
N LEU A 196 -18.65 3.84 -15.97
CA LEU A 196 -18.96 2.50 -16.45
C LEU A 196 -19.77 1.69 -15.43
N ALA A 197 -19.51 1.85 -14.13
CA ALA A 197 -20.35 1.23 -13.10
C ALA A 197 -21.73 1.90 -12.99
N TRP A 198 -21.80 3.22 -13.16
CA TRP A 198 -23.06 3.99 -13.18
C TRP A 198 -23.99 3.59 -14.32
N LEU A 199 -23.45 3.21 -15.48
CA LEU A 199 -24.23 2.71 -16.63
C LEU A 199 -24.93 1.36 -16.36
N VAL A 200 -24.43 0.57 -15.40
CA VAL A 200 -25.01 -0.74 -15.04
C VAL A 200 -25.81 -0.66 -13.74
N LEU A 201 -25.37 0.16 -12.77
CA LEU A 201 -25.90 0.26 -11.42
C LEU A 201 -26.19 1.73 -11.03
N PRO A 202 -27.11 2.43 -11.71
CA PRO A 202 -27.28 3.88 -11.55
C PRO A 202 -27.76 4.31 -10.16
N SER A 203 -28.71 3.58 -9.56
CA SER A 203 -29.23 3.87 -8.21
C SER A 203 -28.15 3.65 -7.14
N GLN A 204 -27.53 2.48 -7.16
CA GLN A 204 -26.45 2.11 -6.23
C GLN A 204 -25.21 3.02 -6.38
N SER A 205 -24.90 3.45 -7.60
CA SER A 205 -23.82 4.43 -7.83
C SER A 205 -24.17 5.80 -7.27
N SER A 206 -25.42 6.25 -7.40
CA SER A 206 -25.89 7.49 -6.76
C SER A 206 -25.69 7.40 -5.24
N GLN A 207 -26.32 6.40 -4.60
CA GLN A 207 -26.27 6.14 -3.16
C GLN A 207 -24.84 6.00 -2.61
N TYR A 208 -23.92 5.38 -3.38
CA TYR A 208 -22.52 5.29 -2.96
C TYR A 208 -21.86 6.66 -2.81
N TRP A 209 -22.02 7.53 -3.82
CA TRP A 209 -21.33 8.82 -3.88
C TRP A 209 -22.06 9.97 -3.17
N THR A 210 -23.36 9.86 -2.88
CA THR A 210 -24.14 10.85 -2.12
C THR A 210 -24.18 10.56 -0.62
N GLU A 211 -24.22 9.29 -0.22
CA GLU A 211 -24.48 8.87 1.16
C GLU A 211 -23.36 7.99 1.72
N THR A 212 -23.14 6.79 1.15
CA THR A 212 -22.28 5.76 1.74
C THR A 212 -20.84 6.20 1.95
N ILE A 213 -20.26 6.97 1.02
CA ILE A 213 -18.90 7.51 1.12
C ILE A 213 -18.71 8.47 2.31
N SER A 214 -19.79 9.04 2.84
CA SER A 214 -19.79 10.04 3.91
C SER A 214 -20.20 9.49 5.29
N ASP A 215 -20.43 8.17 5.41
CA ASP A 215 -20.69 7.48 6.69
C ASP A 215 -19.49 6.61 7.11
N PRO A 216 -18.64 7.09 8.05
CA PRO A 216 -17.49 6.31 8.55
C PRO A 216 -17.90 5.17 9.49
N GLY A 217 -19.12 5.18 10.05
CA GLY A 217 -19.58 4.22 11.06
C GLY A 217 -19.67 2.79 10.52
N ARG A 218 -19.94 2.66 9.22
CA ARG A 218 -20.09 1.38 8.49
C ARG A 218 -18.82 0.53 8.42
N ILE A 219 -17.65 1.11 8.73
CA ILE A 219 -16.33 0.49 8.44
C ILE A 219 -15.77 -0.25 9.67
N GLY A 220 -16.35 -0.06 10.86
CA GLY A 220 -16.01 -0.81 12.08
C GLY A 220 -15.40 0.04 13.21
N GLY A 221 -15.16 -0.60 14.36
CA GLY A 221 -14.73 0.06 15.59
C GLY A 221 -13.37 0.76 15.46
N LEU A 222 -13.35 2.09 15.62
CA LEU A 222 -12.16 2.91 15.41
C LEU A 222 -10.99 2.53 16.34
N SER A 223 -11.25 2.22 17.61
CA SER A 223 -10.24 1.84 18.60
C SER A 223 -9.65 0.44 18.39
N TYR A 224 -10.33 -0.46 17.66
CA TYR A 224 -9.97 -1.88 17.56
C TYR A 224 -8.48 -2.08 17.25
N ALA A 225 -7.83 -3.03 17.94
CA ALA A 225 -6.39 -3.28 17.90
C ALA A 225 -5.79 -3.36 16.48
N ALA A 226 -6.54 -3.94 15.54
CA ALA A 226 -6.12 -4.06 14.14
C ALA A 226 -6.19 -2.74 13.34
N ASN A 227 -6.83 -1.67 13.84
CA ASN A 227 -6.83 -0.35 13.18
C ASN A 227 -5.47 0.33 13.40
N GLN A 228 -4.63 0.25 12.37
CA GLN A 228 -3.27 0.75 12.28
C GLN A 228 -3.19 2.06 11.46
N SER A 229 -4.20 2.91 11.65
CA SER A 229 -4.24 4.30 11.22
C SER A 229 -3.90 5.25 12.37
N ILE A 230 -3.66 6.54 12.06
CA ILE A 230 -3.52 7.57 13.10
C ILE A 230 -4.84 7.77 13.85
N ARG A 231 -6.00 7.68 13.18
CA ARG A 231 -7.31 7.83 13.86
C ARG A 231 -7.53 6.73 14.90
N GLY A 232 -7.19 5.48 14.56
CA GLY A 232 -7.29 4.35 15.51
C GLY A 232 -6.34 4.48 16.70
N MET A 233 -5.11 4.95 16.47
CA MET A 233 -4.17 5.25 17.56
C MET A 233 -4.68 6.38 18.47
N VAL A 234 -5.24 7.45 17.92
CA VAL A 234 -5.84 8.55 18.70
C VAL A 234 -7.05 8.06 19.49
N ALA A 235 -7.95 7.27 18.89
CA ALA A 235 -9.14 6.74 19.56
C ALA A 235 -8.78 5.84 20.75
N ARG A 236 -7.75 4.99 20.64
CA ARG A 236 -7.27 4.19 21.77
C ARG A 236 -6.64 5.03 22.89
N ILE A 237 -5.81 6.00 22.55
CA ILE A 237 -5.06 6.81 23.53
C ILE A 237 -5.96 7.81 24.27
N SER A 238 -6.99 8.34 23.62
CA SER A 238 -7.89 9.36 24.20
C SER A 238 -9.12 8.79 24.88
N GLY A 239 -9.56 7.57 24.53
CA GLY A 239 -10.88 7.06 24.88
C GLY A 239 -12.03 7.72 24.09
N ASP A 240 -11.73 8.66 23.20
CA ASP A 240 -12.69 9.52 22.50
C ASP A 240 -12.62 9.31 20.97
N PRO A 241 -13.61 8.61 20.37
CA PRO A 241 -13.73 8.44 18.91
C PRO A 241 -13.89 9.77 18.14
N ASP A 242 -14.34 10.82 18.83
CA ASP A 242 -14.69 12.14 18.31
C ASP A 242 -13.65 13.22 18.66
N ALA A 243 -12.45 12.80 19.10
CA ALA A 243 -11.21 13.58 19.21
C ALA A 243 -10.65 14.08 17.84
N THR A 244 -11.56 14.45 16.95
CA THR A 244 -11.37 14.83 15.55
C THR A 244 -10.35 15.94 15.37
N THR A 245 -10.29 16.94 16.26
CA THR A 245 -9.28 18.01 16.22
C THR A 245 -7.84 17.46 16.28
N VAL A 246 -7.58 16.48 17.16
CA VAL A 246 -6.25 15.85 17.28
C VAL A 246 -5.92 15.05 16.01
N TRP A 247 -6.91 14.32 15.48
CA TRP A 247 -6.78 13.59 14.22
C TRP A 247 -6.53 14.53 13.02
N TYR A 248 -7.27 15.64 12.88
CA TYR A 248 -7.08 16.61 11.79
C TYR A 248 -5.72 17.30 11.85
N VAL A 249 -5.23 17.68 13.04
CA VAL A 249 -3.89 18.25 13.21
C VAL A 249 -2.82 17.22 12.82
N ALA A 250 -2.94 15.97 13.29
CA ALA A 250 -2.01 14.91 12.92
C ALA A 250 -2.06 14.58 11.41
N LEU A 251 -3.25 14.62 10.80
CA LEU A 251 -3.47 14.45 9.37
C LEU A 251 -2.75 15.53 8.56
N ALA A 252 -2.92 16.81 8.92
CA ALA A 252 -2.23 17.92 8.28
C ALA A 252 -0.69 17.82 8.40
N VAL A 253 -0.19 17.51 9.60
CA VAL A 253 1.25 17.33 9.86
C VAL A 253 1.84 16.19 9.03
N VAL A 254 1.17 15.03 8.99
CA VAL A 254 1.66 13.85 8.24
C VAL A 254 1.50 14.03 6.73
N PHE A 255 0.45 14.69 6.25
CA PHE A 255 0.33 15.06 4.84
C PHE A 255 1.48 15.97 4.39
N VAL A 256 1.78 17.03 5.16
CA VAL A 256 2.92 17.94 4.88
C VAL A 256 4.25 17.18 4.95
N ALA A 257 4.45 16.31 5.94
CA ALA A 257 5.65 15.47 6.03
C ALA A 257 5.83 14.54 4.82
N VAL A 258 4.77 13.86 4.38
CA VAL A 258 4.77 13.03 3.16
C VAL A 258 5.13 13.87 1.93
N VAL A 259 4.48 15.01 1.71
CA VAL A 259 4.75 15.88 0.56
C VAL A 259 6.20 16.38 0.56
N LEU A 260 6.74 16.82 1.70
CA LEU A 260 8.12 17.28 1.82
C LEU A 260 9.15 16.16 1.58
N VAL A 261 8.87 14.95 2.06
CA VAL A 261 9.74 13.77 1.83
C VAL A 261 9.67 13.32 0.37
N MET A 262 8.48 13.26 -0.22
CA MET A 262 8.30 12.94 -1.64
C MET A 262 9.01 13.94 -2.55
N LEU A 263 8.91 15.25 -2.28
CA LEU A 263 9.62 16.29 -3.04
C LEU A 263 11.14 16.06 -3.05
N ARG A 264 11.73 15.68 -1.90
CA ARG A 264 13.17 15.33 -1.80
C ARG A 264 13.49 14.05 -2.55
N GLN A 265 12.72 13.00 -2.36
CA GLN A 265 12.94 11.69 -3.00
C GLN A 265 12.81 11.78 -4.53
N VAL A 266 11.83 12.51 -5.04
CA VAL A 266 11.68 12.78 -6.48
C VAL A 266 12.86 13.59 -7.03
N ALA A 267 13.35 14.60 -6.29
CA ALA A 267 14.50 15.41 -6.71
C ALA A 267 15.84 14.64 -6.72
N ASP A 268 16.03 13.64 -5.85
CA ASP A 268 17.19 12.72 -5.86
C ASP A 268 17.03 11.53 -6.86
N GLY A 269 15.87 11.44 -7.53
CA GLY A 269 15.53 10.39 -8.49
C GLY A 269 15.14 9.04 -7.86
N ALA A 270 14.74 9.03 -6.59
CA ALA A 270 14.34 7.86 -5.82
C ALA A 270 12.82 7.63 -5.89
N HIS A 271 12.31 7.34 -7.10
CA HIS A 271 10.86 7.25 -7.34
C HIS A 271 10.20 6.09 -6.61
N ALA A 272 10.84 4.92 -6.49
CA ALA A 272 10.33 3.80 -5.71
C ALA A 272 10.16 4.17 -4.23
N ALA A 273 11.08 4.96 -3.66
CA ALA A 273 10.94 5.51 -2.31
C ALA A 273 9.77 6.50 -2.22
N ALA A 274 9.61 7.38 -3.22
CA ALA A 274 8.50 8.35 -3.28
C ALA A 274 7.12 7.67 -3.38
N VAL A 275 7.01 6.54 -4.08
CA VAL A 275 5.77 5.74 -4.12
C VAL A 275 5.46 5.14 -2.75
N CYS A 276 6.45 4.54 -2.08
CA CYS A 276 6.28 4.01 -0.71
C CYS A 276 5.93 5.12 0.31
N THR A 277 6.51 6.33 0.18
CA THR A 277 6.13 7.48 1.01
C THR A 277 4.69 7.91 0.75
N ASN A 278 4.23 7.91 -0.51
CA ASN A 278 2.86 8.28 -0.84
C ASN A 278 1.83 7.27 -0.30
N ALA A 279 2.19 5.98 -0.25
CA ALA A 279 1.36 4.93 0.35
C ALA A 279 0.99 5.21 1.81
N LEU A 280 1.82 5.96 2.55
CA LEU A 280 1.52 6.35 3.92
C LEU A 280 0.28 7.26 4.03
N LEU A 281 -0.16 7.95 2.98
CA LEU A 281 -1.44 8.67 3.01
C LEU A 281 -2.62 7.70 3.11
N ALA A 282 -2.62 6.65 2.29
CA ALA A 282 -3.67 5.62 2.29
C ALA A 282 -3.69 4.80 3.60
N LEU A 283 -2.55 4.68 4.28
CA LEU A 283 -2.39 3.85 5.47
C LEU A 283 -2.54 4.62 6.79
N LEU A 284 -1.98 5.83 6.89
CA LEU A 284 -1.99 6.62 8.12
C LEU A 284 -3.20 7.55 8.23
N LEU A 285 -3.67 8.11 7.11
CA LEU A 285 -4.71 9.15 7.11
C LEU A 285 -6.13 8.62 6.87
N SER A 286 -6.26 7.38 6.38
CA SER A 286 -7.57 6.70 6.32
C SER A 286 -8.19 6.61 7.73
N PRO A 287 -9.50 6.88 7.92
CA PRO A 287 -10.17 6.73 9.22
C PRO A 287 -10.03 5.33 9.82
N VAL A 288 -10.00 4.31 8.95
CA VAL A 288 -9.69 2.93 9.28
C VAL A 288 -8.61 2.43 8.32
N SER A 289 -7.52 1.89 8.85
CA SER A 289 -6.56 1.13 8.05
C SER A 289 -6.18 -0.14 8.79
N TRP A 290 -6.80 -1.25 8.43
CA TRP A 290 -6.53 -2.54 9.05
C TRP A 290 -5.07 -2.94 8.89
N ALA A 291 -4.53 -3.67 9.86
CA ALA A 291 -3.16 -4.17 9.82
C ALA A 291 -2.86 -4.96 8.52
N HIS A 292 -3.87 -5.60 7.91
CA HIS A 292 -3.71 -6.29 6.63
C HIS A 292 -3.59 -5.34 5.42
N HIS A 293 -4.08 -4.09 5.50
CA HIS A 293 -3.85 -3.09 4.43
C HIS A 293 -2.35 -2.78 4.22
N TRP A 294 -1.51 -3.02 5.23
CA TRP A 294 -0.07 -2.73 5.22
C TRP A 294 0.78 -3.67 4.34
N VAL A 295 0.23 -4.30 3.30
CA VAL A 295 1.02 -5.06 2.29
C VAL A 295 2.17 -4.26 1.65
N TRP A 296 2.10 -2.93 1.73
CA TRP A 296 3.18 -1.99 1.41
C TRP A 296 4.48 -2.18 2.22
N VAL A 297 4.49 -2.99 3.28
CA VAL A 297 5.75 -3.43 3.93
C VAL A 297 6.69 -4.14 2.97
N LEU A 298 6.18 -4.84 1.95
CA LEU A 298 6.99 -5.47 0.89
C LEU A 298 7.83 -4.44 0.10
N PRO A 299 7.24 -3.48 -0.65
CA PRO A 299 8.01 -2.49 -1.40
C PRO A 299 8.83 -1.57 -0.48
N MET A 300 8.37 -1.27 0.75
CA MET A 300 9.16 -0.54 1.75
C MET A 300 10.44 -1.31 2.15
N LEU A 301 10.33 -2.61 2.46
CA LEU A 301 11.47 -3.46 2.79
C LEU A 301 12.47 -3.54 1.64
N LEU A 302 12.00 -3.73 0.39
CA LEU A 302 12.86 -3.81 -0.79
C LEU A 302 13.65 -2.51 -1.01
N VAL A 303 13.01 -1.35 -0.87
CA VAL A 303 13.66 -0.03 -0.97
C VAL A 303 14.68 0.17 0.16
N ALA A 304 14.31 -0.14 1.42
CA ALA A 304 15.20 0.00 2.57
C ALA A 304 16.43 -0.92 2.48
N TRP A 305 16.21 -2.20 2.13
CA TRP A 305 17.26 -3.19 1.92
C TRP A 305 18.20 -2.83 0.76
N HIS A 306 17.66 -2.35 -0.37
CA HIS A 306 18.49 -1.87 -1.47
C HIS A 306 19.33 -0.65 -1.05
N HIS A 307 18.73 0.35 -0.41
CA HIS A 307 19.43 1.54 0.04
C HIS A 307 20.51 1.21 1.11
N TRP A 308 20.26 0.25 1.99
CA TRP A 308 21.27 -0.28 2.91
C TRP A 308 22.40 -1.01 2.16
N SER A 309 22.10 -2.00 1.32
CA SER A 309 23.12 -2.83 0.67
C SER A 309 24.05 -2.03 -0.26
N VAL A 310 23.51 -1.03 -0.96
CA VAL A 310 24.26 -0.14 -1.88
C VAL A 310 24.98 0.99 -1.15
N TYR A 311 24.31 1.75 -0.28
CA TYR A 311 24.87 2.97 0.33
C TYR A 311 25.37 2.80 1.77
N ARG A 312 25.22 1.59 2.35
CA ARG A 312 25.58 1.23 3.74
C ARG A 312 24.97 2.14 4.80
N SER A 313 23.80 2.69 4.50
CA SER A 313 23.02 3.54 5.41
C SER A 313 22.52 2.73 6.61
N ARG A 314 23.00 3.08 7.82
CA ARG A 314 22.53 2.49 9.09
C ARG A 314 21.03 2.69 9.30
N GLY A 315 20.50 3.88 8.97
CA GLY A 315 19.06 4.16 9.07
C GLY A 315 18.22 3.25 8.17
N ALA A 316 18.68 2.97 6.95
CA ALA A 316 17.99 2.02 6.06
C ALA A 316 18.08 0.57 6.56
N ALA A 317 19.18 0.19 7.23
CA ALA A 317 19.32 -1.11 7.88
C ALA A 317 18.30 -1.28 9.02
N VAL A 318 18.21 -0.28 9.91
CA VAL A 318 17.23 -0.26 11.01
C VAL A 318 15.81 -0.29 10.47
N LEU A 319 15.50 0.51 9.43
CA LEU A 319 14.19 0.54 8.80
C LEU A 319 13.81 -0.83 8.20
N ALA A 320 14.74 -1.51 7.53
CA ALA A 320 14.51 -2.87 7.02
C ALA A 320 14.27 -3.88 8.15
N VAL A 321 15.08 -3.87 9.21
CA VAL A 321 14.91 -4.75 10.38
C VAL A 321 13.58 -4.50 11.09
N VAL A 322 13.22 -3.24 11.34
CA VAL A 322 11.93 -2.87 11.97
C VAL A 322 10.75 -3.28 11.07
N THR A 323 10.86 -3.11 9.74
CA THR A 323 9.84 -3.57 8.79
C THR A 323 9.62 -5.08 8.92
N VAL A 324 10.69 -5.88 8.98
CA VAL A 324 10.60 -7.33 9.17
C VAL A 324 10.01 -7.70 10.54
N VAL A 325 10.49 -7.09 11.63
CA VAL A 325 10.01 -7.40 12.99
C VAL A 325 8.53 -7.06 13.15
N VAL A 326 8.09 -5.85 12.76
CA VAL A 326 6.68 -5.44 12.86
C VAL A 326 5.77 -6.29 11.95
N SER A 327 6.27 -6.74 10.80
CA SER A 327 5.50 -7.57 9.87
C SER A 327 5.44 -9.05 10.26
N LEU A 328 6.42 -9.60 10.98
CA LEU A 328 6.41 -10.99 11.44
C LEU A 328 5.83 -11.15 12.85
N VAL A 329 5.96 -10.13 13.70
CA VAL A 329 5.48 -10.15 15.11
C VAL A 329 4.73 -8.84 15.42
N PRO A 330 3.51 -8.65 14.89
CA PRO A 330 2.72 -7.45 15.19
C PRO A 330 2.27 -7.43 16.65
N ALA A 331 2.77 -6.47 17.44
CA ALA A 331 2.59 -6.48 18.90
C ALA A 331 1.12 -6.44 19.37
N HIS A 332 0.21 -5.82 18.59
CA HIS A 332 -1.21 -5.73 18.94
C HIS A 332 -1.93 -7.08 19.04
N LEU A 333 -1.38 -8.15 18.46
CA LEU A 333 -1.94 -9.51 18.54
C LEU A 333 -1.69 -10.17 19.90
N PHE A 334 -0.81 -9.60 20.72
CA PHE A 334 -0.43 -10.11 22.04
C PHE A 334 -1.09 -9.33 23.19
N PHE A 335 -1.98 -8.38 22.88
CA PHE A 335 -2.68 -7.51 23.82
C PHE A 335 -4.19 -7.79 23.81
N PRO A 336 -4.94 -7.40 24.86
CA PRO A 336 -6.41 -7.50 24.87
C PRO A 336 -7.02 -6.72 23.70
N ALA A 337 -7.91 -7.33 22.92
CA ALA A 337 -8.42 -6.80 21.65
C ALA A 337 -9.95 -6.96 21.49
N HIS A 338 -10.69 -6.99 22.60
CA HIS A 338 -12.14 -7.21 22.62
C HIS A 338 -12.81 -6.33 23.67
N GLY A 339 -14.08 -5.98 23.45
CA GLY A 339 -14.90 -5.27 24.44
C GLY A 339 -14.35 -3.89 24.85
N LEU A 340 -13.64 -3.20 23.95
CA LEU A 340 -12.95 -1.92 24.19
C LEU A 340 -11.76 -1.98 25.17
N SER A 341 -11.23 -3.17 25.47
CA SER A 341 -10.03 -3.33 26.32
C SER A 341 -8.75 -2.68 25.73
N GLU A 342 -8.78 -2.22 24.47
CA GLU A 342 -7.77 -1.34 23.88
C GLU A 342 -7.71 0.08 24.46
N LEU A 343 -8.74 0.50 25.21
CA LEU A 343 -8.74 1.76 25.95
C LEU A 343 -7.94 1.64 27.26
N ASP A 344 -7.99 0.48 27.91
CA ASP A 344 -7.24 0.15 29.13
C ASP A 344 -5.76 -0.22 28.87
N TRP A 345 -5.32 -0.18 27.61
CA TRP A 345 -3.93 -0.44 27.24
C TRP A 345 -2.97 0.55 27.90
N SER A 346 -2.03 0.02 28.67
CA SER A 346 -0.91 0.79 29.22
C SER A 346 -0.09 1.50 28.13
N GLY A 347 0.57 2.61 28.46
CA GLY A 347 1.22 3.47 27.45
C GLY A 347 2.22 2.77 26.52
N TRP A 348 2.90 1.70 26.98
CA TRP A 348 3.79 0.93 26.11
C TRP A 348 3.03 0.01 25.14
N MET A 349 1.85 -0.51 25.53
CA MET A 349 0.94 -1.25 24.64
C MET A 349 0.36 -0.31 23.58
N GLN A 350 -0.08 0.90 23.95
CA GLN A 350 -0.57 1.92 23.01
C GLN A 350 0.44 2.23 21.90
N VAL A 351 1.70 2.44 22.29
CA VAL A 351 2.82 2.72 21.38
C VAL A 351 3.15 1.50 20.53
N THR A 352 3.51 0.36 21.14
CA THR A 352 3.99 -0.82 20.40
C THR A 352 2.89 -1.51 19.59
N GLY A 353 1.65 -1.51 20.10
CA GLY A 353 0.47 -2.04 19.41
C GLY A 353 0.15 -1.26 18.15
N SER A 354 0.41 0.04 18.12
CA SER A 354 0.36 0.88 16.92
C SER A 354 1.63 0.76 16.04
N GLY A 355 2.27 -0.41 16.03
CA GLY A 355 3.59 -0.64 15.46
C GLY A 355 3.74 -0.32 13.97
N TYR A 356 2.68 -0.44 13.16
CA TYR A 356 2.75 -0.02 11.76
C TYR A 356 2.67 1.52 11.61
N VAL A 357 1.93 2.21 12.49
CA VAL A 357 1.96 3.68 12.57
C VAL A 357 3.37 4.16 12.91
N LEU A 358 4.05 3.50 13.86
CA LEU A 358 5.46 3.75 14.18
C LEU A 358 6.38 3.48 12.98
N LEU A 359 6.17 2.40 12.22
CA LEU A 359 6.92 2.11 11.00
C LEU A 359 6.76 3.23 9.96
N GLY A 360 5.54 3.77 9.79
CA GLY A 360 5.27 4.93 8.93
C GLY A 360 5.99 6.20 9.37
N VAL A 361 6.03 6.47 10.69
CA VAL A 361 6.81 7.60 11.25
C VAL A 361 8.31 7.39 11.04
N LEU A 362 8.84 6.19 11.28
CA LEU A 362 10.25 5.86 11.04
C LEU A 362 10.62 5.96 9.56
N TRP A 363 9.72 5.59 8.65
CA TRP A 363 9.89 5.79 7.21
C TRP A 363 10.00 7.28 6.84
N LEU A 364 9.14 8.14 7.41
CA LEU A 364 9.19 9.59 7.18
C LEU A 364 10.46 10.22 7.76
N LEU A 365 10.87 9.84 8.98
CA LEU A 365 12.11 10.31 9.60
C LEU A 365 13.34 9.89 8.79
N TRP A 366 13.38 8.64 8.30
CA TRP A 366 14.40 8.19 7.36
C TRP A 366 14.36 8.95 6.04
N GLY A 367 13.16 9.21 5.51
CA GLY A 367 12.92 9.99 4.29
C GLY A 367 13.41 11.44 4.39
N LEU A 368 13.31 12.08 5.55
CA LEU A 368 13.82 13.43 5.79
C LEU A 368 15.36 13.49 5.73
N VAL A 369 16.05 12.43 6.16
CA VAL A 369 17.51 12.30 6.10
C VAL A 369 18.00 11.48 4.89
N TYR A 370 17.09 11.10 3.98
CA TYR A 370 17.42 10.39 2.75
C TYR A 370 18.39 11.24 1.93
N ARG A 371 19.51 10.64 1.52
CA ARG A 371 20.48 11.24 0.62
C ARG A 371 21.05 10.17 -0.28
N ARG A 372 20.82 10.29 -1.58
CA ARG A 372 21.57 9.51 -2.57
C ARG A 372 23.04 9.88 -2.46
N ASN A 373 23.89 8.90 -2.12
CA ASN A 373 25.29 9.14 -1.82
C ASN A 373 26.05 9.52 -3.10
N ARG A 374 26.20 10.83 -3.41
CA ARG A 374 26.75 11.36 -4.69
C ARG A 374 28.23 11.02 -4.97
N ARG A 375 28.88 10.18 -4.17
CA ARG A 375 30.26 9.74 -4.40
C ARG A 375 30.34 8.84 -5.63
N LYS A 376 31.22 9.19 -6.58
CA LYS A 376 31.52 8.53 -7.88
C LYS A 376 30.66 8.92 -9.11
N ARG A 377 30.38 10.21 -9.29
CA ARG A 377 30.37 10.85 -10.63
C ARG A 377 31.28 12.10 -10.66
N GLY A 378 32.50 11.94 -10.16
CA GLY A 378 33.55 12.97 -10.22
C GLY A 378 34.79 12.41 -10.90
N LEU A 379 35.13 12.99 -12.05
CA LEU A 379 36.44 13.00 -12.75
C LEU A 379 37.23 11.68 -12.79
N GLY A 380 37.22 11.02 -13.95
CA GLY A 380 37.84 9.72 -14.18
C GLY A 380 38.36 9.48 -15.60
N PHE A 381 38.81 10.52 -16.29
CA PHE A 381 39.69 10.42 -17.46
C PHE A 381 40.75 11.52 -17.37
N GLY A 382 42.03 11.15 -17.52
CA GLY A 382 43.16 12.03 -17.27
C GLY A 382 43.55 12.87 -18.48
N ALA A 383 43.80 14.15 -18.26
CA ALA A 383 44.67 14.91 -19.16
C ALA A 383 46.12 14.47 -18.88
N SER A 384 46.69 13.63 -19.75
CA SER A 384 48.10 13.27 -19.67
C SER A 384 48.95 14.42 -20.20
N GLU A 385 49.82 14.98 -19.36
CA GLU A 385 50.76 16.02 -19.76
C GLU A 385 51.74 15.54 -20.84
N ARG A 386 52.03 16.40 -21.82
CA ARG A 386 53.24 16.34 -22.63
C ARG A 386 53.72 17.77 -22.93
N PRO A 387 54.80 18.24 -22.28
CA PRO A 387 55.50 19.44 -22.74
C PRO A 387 56.33 19.11 -23.99
N VAL A 388 56.38 20.02 -24.96
CA VAL A 388 57.27 19.96 -26.13
C VAL A 388 57.99 21.32 -26.26
N PRO A 389 59.31 21.41 -26.04
CA PRO A 389 60.05 22.67 -26.05
C PRO A 389 60.77 22.97 -27.39
N GLY A 390 60.53 24.16 -27.97
CA GLY A 390 61.19 24.68 -29.18
C GLY A 390 60.77 24.00 -30.50
N SER A 391 60.98 24.55 -31.69
CA SER A 391 61.40 25.90 -32.17
C SER A 391 60.95 26.01 -33.66
N VAL A 392 61.09 27.08 -34.47
CA VAL A 392 61.90 28.32 -34.50
C VAL A 392 61.02 29.50 -35.04
N PRO A 393 61.49 30.76 -35.27
CA PRO A 393 60.61 31.92 -35.49
C PRO A 393 60.19 32.20 -36.97
N SER A 394 59.50 33.34 -37.12
CA SER A 394 58.97 34.07 -38.30
C SER A 394 59.64 33.90 -39.68
N GLY A 395 58.78 33.81 -40.72
CA GLY A 395 59.02 34.14 -42.12
C GLY A 395 57.73 34.64 -42.75
#